data_AF-A0A6J1H6G3-F1
#
_entry.id   AF-A0A6J1H6G3-F1
#
_cell.length_a   1.000
_cell.length_b   1.000
_cell.length_c   1.000
_cell.angle_alpha   90.00
_cell.angle_beta   90.00
_cell.angle_gamma   90.00
#
_symmetry.space_group_name_H-M   'P 1'
#
loop_
_entity.id
_entity.type
_entity.pdbx_description
1 polymer ?
#
loop_
_entity_poly.entity_id
_entity_poly.type
_entity_poly.pdbx_seq_one_letter_code
_entity_poly.pdbx_strand_id
1 'polypeptide(L)'
;MALPISPRSLRSDVYSYSYEERSGTPLVIGVVASLIERSMARNHRIAKNCMSMPRDSRSRALVFECREAPDMSIQCYLERIFRNYRNSYYARVGGLTTKEMNQLELDFLFMMGFKCHVNLSVFESYCCHLEREVSIGGGYHIERTLRCAEELKSKQSQQASFNQMARITL
;
A
#
# COMPACT_ATOMS: atom_id res chain seq x y z
N MET A 1 -1.98 -21.92 6.69
CA MET A 1 -1.16 -21.93 5.47
C MET A 1 -1.87 -21.04 4.48
N ALA A 2 -1.36 -19.84 4.21
CA ALA A 2 -1.85 -19.07 3.07
C ALA A 2 -1.41 -19.82 1.81
N LEU A 3 -2.26 -19.91 0.79
CA LEU A 3 -1.93 -20.56 -0.47
C LEU A 3 -1.20 -19.56 -1.37
N PRO A 4 -0.24 -20.00 -2.21
CA PRO A 4 0.42 -19.11 -3.16
C PRO A 4 -0.62 -18.56 -4.14
N ILE A 5 -0.63 -17.24 -4.33
CA ILE A 5 -1.53 -16.57 -5.28
C ILE A 5 -1.14 -17.02 -6.69
N SER A 6 -2.02 -17.74 -7.38
CA SER A 6 -1.76 -18.13 -8.77
C SER A 6 -1.97 -16.94 -9.72
N PRO A 7 -1.22 -16.84 -10.83
CA PRO A 7 -1.44 -15.81 -11.86
C PRO A 7 -2.88 -15.78 -12.37
N ARG A 8 -3.51 -16.95 -12.50
CA ARG A 8 -4.91 -17.08 -12.92
C ARG A 8 -5.87 -16.48 -11.91
N SER A 9 -5.64 -16.71 -10.62
CA SER A 9 -6.44 -16.15 -9.53
C SER A 9 -6.30 -14.64 -9.47
N LEU A 10 -5.08 -14.11 -9.63
CA LEU A 10 -4.84 -12.67 -9.68
C LEU A 10 -5.53 -12.02 -10.89
N ARG A 11 -5.44 -12.65 -12.06
CA ARG A 11 -6.11 -12.14 -13.26
C ARG A 11 -7.62 -12.09 -13.09
N SER A 12 -8.22 -13.16 -12.54
CA SER A 12 -9.65 -13.17 -12.24
C SER A 12 -10.03 -12.04 -11.29
N ASP A 13 -9.25 -11.84 -10.22
CA ASP A 13 -9.44 -10.79 -9.22
C ASP A 13 -9.37 -9.38 -9.83
N VAL A 14 -8.42 -9.11 -10.72
CA VAL A 14 -8.26 -7.79 -11.36
C VAL A 14 -9.39 -7.47 -12.35
N TYR A 15 -9.80 -8.45 -13.18
CA TYR A 15 -10.73 -8.20 -14.30
C TYR A 15 -12.20 -8.47 -13.97
N SER A 16 -12.49 -9.20 -12.88
CA SER A 16 -13.86 -9.62 -12.54
C SER A 16 -14.38 -8.97 -11.26
N TYR A 17 -13.64 -7.99 -10.72
CA TYR A 17 -14.04 -7.32 -9.50
C TYR A 17 -15.34 -6.53 -9.69
N SER A 18 -16.34 -6.78 -8.86
CA SER A 18 -17.56 -6.00 -8.78
C SER A 18 -17.56 -5.13 -7.53
N TYR A 19 -17.93 -3.85 -7.66
CA TYR A 19 -18.08 -2.94 -6.51
C TYR A 19 -19.22 -3.35 -5.55
N GLU A 20 -20.05 -4.32 -5.95
CA GLU A 20 -21.20 -4.80 -5.18
C GLU A 20 -20.81 -5.89 -4.17
N GLU A 21 -19.73 -6.64 -4.41
CA GLU A 21 -19.17 -7.59 -3.43
C GLU A 21 -18.31 -6.86 -2.37
N ARG A 22 -19.00 -6.18 -1.45
CA ARG A 22 -18.39 -5.37 -0.37
C ARG A 22 -17.62 -6.14 0.71
N SER A 23 -17.51 -7.47 0.62
CA SER A 23 -16.96 -8.30 1.71
C SER A 23 -15.48 -8.66 1.56
N GLY A 24 -14.96 -8.78 0.33
CA GLY A 24 -13.58 -9.21 0.06
C GLY A 24 -12.64 -8.08 -0.34
N THR A 25 -11.44 -8.05 0.25
CA THR A 25 -10.32 -7.23 -0.29
C THR A 25 -9.75 -7.96 -1.51
N PRO A 26 -9.58 -7.29 -2.67
CA PRO A 26 -8.97 -7.89 -3.85
C PRO A 26 -7.54 -8.38 -3.58
N LEU A 27 -7.19 -9.53 -4.13
CA LEU A 27 -5.84 -10.10 -4.08
C LEU A 27 -4.77 -9.12 -4.58
N VAL A 28 -5.09 -8.32 -5.61
CA VAL A 28 -4.15 -7.34 -6.17
C VAL A 28 -3.67 -6.32 -5.13
N ILE A 29 -4.48 -5.99 -4.12
CA ILE A 29 -4.09 -5.10 -3.03
C ILE A 29 -2.91 -5.68 -2.23
N GLY A 30 -2.97 -6.98 -1.90
CA GLY A 30 -1.89 -7.66 -1.19
C GLY A 30 -0.61 -7.79 -2.04
N VAL A 31 -0.76 -8.04 -3.34
CA VAL A 31 0.38 -8.09 -4.28
C VAL A 31 1.06 -6.72 -4.34
N VAL A 32 0.30 -5.65 -4.62
CA VAL A 32 0.83 -4.28 -4.71
C VAL A 32 1.47 -3.84 -3.39
N ALA A 33 0.85 -4.14 -2.24
CA ALA A 33 1.44 -3.85 -0.93
C ALA A 33 2.84 -4.48 -0.78
N SER A 34 2.98 -5.77 -1.10
CA SER A 34 4.28 -6.47 -1.02
C SER A 34 5.34 -5.86 -1.95
N LEU A 35 4.94 -5.43 -3.15
CA LEU A 35 5.86 -4.77 -4.10
C LEU A 35 6.34 -3.42 -3.57
N ILE A 36 5.43 -2.63 -2.98
CA ILE A 36 5.78 -1.32 -2.39
C ILE A 36 6.70 -1.50 -1.20
N GLU A 37 6.40 -2.40 -0.26
CA GLU A 37 7.26 -2.66 0.91
C GLU A 37 8.68 -3.05 0.49
N ARG A 38 8.82 -3.90 -0.53
CA ARG A 38 10.12 -4.30 -1.07
C ARG A 38 10.85 -3.16 -1.77
N SER A 39 10.13 -2.37 -2.57
CA SER A 39 10.67 -1.18 -3.20
C SER A 39 11.17 -0.18 -2.17
N MET A 40 10.41 0.05 -1.09
CA MET A 40 10.82 0.90 0.03
C MET A 40 12.07 0.36 0.73
N ALA A 41 12.12 -0.94 1.03
CA ALA A 41 13.29 -1.56 1.65
C ALA A 41 14.55 -1.45 0.78
N ARG A 42 14.40 -1.59 -0.54
CA ARG A 42 15.49 -1.40 -1.52
C ARG A 42 15.91 0.06 -1.60
N ASN A 43 14.95 0.99 -1.71
CA ASN A 43 15.20 2.42 -1.79
C ASN A 43 15.90 2.94 -0.52
N HIS A 44 15.55 2.43 0.66
CA HIS A 44 16.22 2.77 1.92
C HIS A 44 17.69 2.36 1.93
N ARG A 45 18.04 1.20 1.34
CA ARG A 45 19.44 0.76 1.21
C ARG A 45 20.22 1.63 0.22
N ILE A 46 19.59 2.01 -0.89
CA ILE A 46 20.21 2.87 -1.91
C ILE A 46 20.42 4.28 -1.36
N ALA A 47 19.44 4.85 -0.67
CA ALA A 47 19.55 6.19 -0.07
C ALA A 47 20.69 6.28 0.97
N LYS A 48 20.93 5.21 1.73
CA LYS A 48 22.08 5.13 2.66
C LYS A 48 23.44 5.03 1.94
N ASN A 49 23.46 4.50 0.72
CA ASN A 49 24.69 4.33 -0.06
C ASN A 49 24.97 5.48 -1.05
N CYS A 50 23.97 6.28 -1.40
CA CYS A 50 24.08 7.34 -2.41
C CYS A 50 23.89 8.74 -1.80
N MET A 51 24.99 9.33 -1.34
CA MET A 51 25.10 10.75 -0.96
C MET A 51 25.14 11.69 -2.17
N SER A 52 24.21 11.58 -3.14
CA SER A 52 24.10 12.58 -4.23
C SER A 52 22.90 12.32 -5.14
N MET A 53 21.79 13.01 -4.91
CA MET A 53 20.77 13.24 -5.94
C MET A 53 20.68 14.75 -6.20
N PRO A 54 20.41 15.20 -7.44
CA PRO A 54 20.23 16.60 -7.77
C PRO A 54 19.17 17.25 -6.87
N ARG A 55 19.49 18.44 -6.34
CA ARG A 55 18.67 19.16 -5.34
C ARG A 55 17.22 19.40 -5.81
N ASP A 56 17.00 19.54 -7.11
CA ASP A 56 15.73 20.00 -7.68
C ASP A 56 14.63 18.92 -7.64
N SER A 57 14.96 17.68 -8.04
CA SER A 57 14.03 16.54 -7.93
C SER A 57 13.82 16.10 -6.49
N ARG A 58 14.80 16.33 -5.62
CA ARG A 58 14.69 16.03 -4.18
C ARG A 58 13.63 16.90 -3.54
N SER A 59 13.65 18.21 -3.78
CA SER A 59 12.71 19.17 -3.18
C SER A 59 11.24 18.85 -3.45
N ARG A 60 10.89 18.35 -4.64
CA ARG A 60 9.50 17.99 -4.98
C ARG A 60 9.01 16.71 -4.31
N ALA A 61 9.92 15.77 -4.00
CA ALA A 61 9.56 14.52 -3.34
C ALA A 61 9.45 14.66 -1.81
N LEU A 62 10.12 15.65 -1.20
CA LEU A 62 10.07 15.91 0.24
C LEU A 62 8.66 16.26 0.75
N VAL A 63 7.76 16.72 -0.13
CA VAL A 63 6.37 16.99 0.25
C VAL A 63 5.63 15.72 0.71
N PHE A 64 6.09 14.53 0.29
CA PHE A 64 5.56 13.23 0.72
C PHE A 64 6.38 12.59 1.84
N GLU A 65 7.32 13.33 2.44
CA GLU A 65 8.10 12.83 3.57
C GLU A 65 7.27 12.88 4.85
N CYS A 66 6.94 11.70 5.38
CA CYS A 66 6.26 11.60 6.66
C CYS A 66 7.25 11.85 7.81
N ARG A 67 6.86 12.67 8.78
CA ARG A 67 7.63 12.88 10.02
C ARG A 67 7.72 11.62 10.87
N GLU A 68 6.65 10.83 10.87
CA GLU A 68 6.55 9.58 11.61
C GLU A 68 5.89 8.53 10.72
N ALA A 69 6.39 7.29 10.77
CA ALA A 69 5.79 6.18 10.04
C ALA A 69 4.46 5.79 10.71
N PRO A 70 3.36 5.66 9.95
CA PRO A 70 2.10 5.19 10.51
C PRO A 70 2.24 3.83 11.19
N ASP A 71 1.61 3.64 12.36
CA ASP A 71 1.55 2.35 13.07
C ASP A 71 0.56 1.37 12.41
N MET A 72 0.83 1.05 11.14
CA MET A 72 0.06 0.12 10.31
C MET A 72 0.89 -0.35 9.11
N SER A 73 0.59 -1.55 8.59
CA SER A 73 1.23 -2.06 7.36
C SER A 73 0.72 -1.36 6.10
N ILE A 74 1.50 -1.43 5.02
CA ILE A 74 1.11 -0.87 3.71
C ILE A 74 -0.17 -1.53 3.21
N GLN A 75 -0.31 -2.84 3.41
CA GLN A 75 -1.52 -3.57 3.03
C GLN A 75 -2.76 -3.05 3.77
N CYS A 76 -2.69 -2.88 5.09
CA CYS A 76 -3.80 -2.31 5.87
C CYS A 76 -4.15 -0.89 5.40
N TYR A 77 -3.16 -0.13 4.95
CA TYR A 77 -3.37 1.22 4.41
C TYR A 77 -4.11 1.18 3.08
N LEU A 78 -3.66 0.35 2.14
CA LEU A 78 -4.30 0.18 0.84
C LEU A 78 -5.71 -0.42 0.97
N GLU A 79 -5.94 -1.33 1.91
CA GLU A 79 -7.28 -1.87 2.23
C GLU A 79 -8.27 -0.77 2.65
N ARG A 80 -7.81 0.18 3.49
CA ARG A 80 -8.63 1.32 3.90
C ARG A 80 -8.89 2.28 2.76
N ILE A 81 -7.87 2.52 1.91
CA ILE A 81 -8.00 3.36 0.72
C ILE A 81 -9.00 2.75 -0.25
N PHE A 82 -8.91 1.45 -0.49
CA PHE A 82 -9.77 0.75 -1.42
C PHE A 82 -11.27 0.89 -1.08
N ARG A 83 -11.61 0.95 0.22
CA ARG A 83 -13.00 1.03 0.69
C ARG A 83 -13.63 2.43 0.65
N ASN A 84 -12.85 3.48 0.44
CA ASN A 84 -13.32 4.87 0.53
C ASN A 84 -12.61 5.74 -0.51
N TYR A 85 -13.28 6.75 -1.07
CA TYR A 85 -12.71 7.62 -2.11
C TYR A 85 -12.62 9.10 -1.71
N ARG A 86 -12.92 9.42 -0.44
CA ARG A 86 -12.96 10.82 0.04
C ARG A 86 -11.64 11.23 0.66
N ASN A 87 -11.10 12.37 0.27
CA ASN A 87 -9.88 12.94 0.88
C ASN A 87 -10.01 13.15 2.39
N SER A 88 -11.20 13.50 2.89
CA SER A 88 -11.43 13.61 4.34
C SER A 88 -11.28 12.28 5.08
N TYR A 89 -11.54 11.17 4.40
CA TYR A 89 -11.28 9.84 4.94
C TYR A 89 -9.78 9.51 4.87
N TYR A 90 -9.12 9.73 3.73
CA TYR A 90 -7.69 9.50 3.58
C TYR A 90 -6.86 10.31 4.56
N ALA A 91 -7.21 11.58 4.75
CA ALA A 91 -6.58 12.46 5.72
C ALA A 91 -6.64 11.84 7.13
N ARG A 92 -7.81 11.35 7.54
CA ARG A 92 -8.00 10.69 8.83
C ARG A 92 -7.18 9.41 8.99
N VAL A 93 -7.10 8.59 7.95
CA VAL A 93 -6.30 7.35 7.99
C VAL A 93 -4.81 7.65 8.01
N GLY A 94 -4.37 8.71 7.32
CA GLY A 94 -2.98 9.15 7.26
C GLY A 94 -2.54 10.08 8.39
N GLY A 95 -3.42 10.43 9.34
CA GLY A 95 -3.09 11.37 10.43
C GLY A 95 -2.91 12.83 9.98
N LEU A 96 -3.50 13.20 8.85
CA LEU A 96 -3.42 14.53 8.25
C LEU A 96 -4.74 15.28 8.39
N THR A 97 -4.68 16.60 8.27
CA THR A 97 -5.89 17.42 8.04
C THR A 97 -6.38 17.22 6.61
N THR A 98 -7.69 17.42 6.39
CA THR A 98 -8.24 17.37 5.02
C THR A 98 -7.60 18.40 4.10
N LYS A 99 -7.18 19.56 4.63
CA LYS A 99 -6.48 20.59 3.87
C LYS A 99 -5.12 20.11 3.38
N GLU A 100 -4.33 19.46 4.25
CA GLU A 100 -3.04 18.88 3.87
C GLU A 100 -3.22 17.78 2.82
N MET A 101 -4.20 16.89 3.00
CA MET A 101 -4.48 15.84 2.01
C MET A 101 -4.87 16.42 0.64
N ASN A 102 -5.73 17.44 0.62
CA ASN A 102 -6.10 18.12 -0.63
C ASN A 102 -4.89 18.80 -1.30
N GLN A 103 -4.00 19.40 -0.51
CA GLN A 103 -2.78 20.03 -1.03
C GLN A 103 -1.83 18.98 -1.63
N LEU A 104 -1.63 17.86 -0.94
CA LEU A 104 -0.82 16.74 -1.41
C LEU A 104 -1.36 16.14 -2.72
N GLU A 105 -2.68 16.01 -2.84
CA GLU A 105 -3.31 15.56 -4.09
C GLU A 105 -3.00 16.52 -5.25
N LEU A 106 -3.15 17.83 -5.05
CA LEU A 106 -2.82 18.83 -6.07
C LEU A 106 -1.33 18.80 -6.43
N ASP A 107 -0.44 18.76 -5.44
CA ASP A 107 1.00 18.72 -5.63
C ASP A 107 1.40 17.46 -6.44
N PHE A 108 0.76 16.32 -6.16
CA PHE A 108 0.93 15.09 -6.91
C PHE A 108 0.46 15.23 -8.38
N LEU A 109 -0.71 15.83 -8.61
CA LEU A 109 -1.23 16.05 -9.97
C LEU A 109 -0.33 16.98 -10.80
N PHE A 110 0.17 18.06 -10.19
CA PHE A 110 1.14 18.96 -10.84
C PHE A 110 2.46 18.26 -11.13
N MET A 111 2.94 17.41 -10.21
CA MET A 111 4.14 16.60 -10.44
C MET A 111 3.97 15.60 -11.58
N MET A 112 2.78 15.02 -11.74
CA MET A 112 2.43 14.15 -12.88
C MET A 112 2.17 14.92 -14.18
N GLY A 113 2.11 16.25 -14.14
CA GLY A 113 1.73 17.08 -15.28
C GLY A 113 0.32 16.75 -15.79
N PHE A 114 -0.59 16.34 -14.89
CA PHE A 114 -1.95 15.88 -15.20
C PHE A 114 -2.04 14.71 -16.19
N LYS A 115 -0.95 13.96 -16.39
CA LYS A 115 -0.93 12.76 -17.24
C LYS A 115 -1.40 11.54 -16.45
N CYS A 116 -2.70 11.48 -16.17
CA CYS A 116 -3.33 10.40 -15.38
C CYS A 116 -4.01 9.32 -16.24
N HIS A 117 -4.05 9.49 -17.57
CA HIS A 117 -4.67 8.52 -18.47
C HIS A 117 -3.77 7.30 -18.68
N VAL A 118 -4.34 6.11 -18.54
CA VAL A 118 -3.69 4.83 -18.83
C VAL A 118 -4.42 4.16 -19.99
N ASN A 119 -3.70 3.86 -21.07
CA ASN A 119 -4.23 3.11 -22.20
C ASN A 119 -4.42 1.63 -21.82
N LEU A 120 -5.39 0.95 -22.42
CA LEU A 120 -5.64 -0.47 -22.22
C LEU A 120 -4.37 -1.33 -22.41
N SER A 121 -3.55 -1.06 -23.44
CA SER A 121 -2.31 -1.82 -23.66
C SER A 121 -1.28 -1.63 -22.54
N VAL A 122 -1.22 -0.44 -21.95
CA VAL A 122 -0.35 -0.14 -20.80
C VAL A 122 -0.88 -0.83 -19.54
N PHE A 123 -2.19 -0.79 -19.34
CA PHE A 123 -2.84 -1.50 -18.24
C PHE A 123 -2.61 -3.02 -18.31
N GLU A 124 -2.77 -3.62 -19.50
CA GLU A 124 -2.49 -5.04 -19.72
C GLU A 124 -1.02 -5.37 -19.44
N SER A 125 -0.08 -4.51 -19.86
CA SER A 125 1.34 -4.68 -19.54
C SER A 125 1.60 -4.69 -18.02
N TYR A 126 0.95 -3.82 -17.25
CA TYR A 126 1.05 -3.84 -15.79
C TYR A 126 0.46 -5.14 -15.20
N CYS A 127 -0.67 -5.62 -15.70
CA CYS A 127 -1.25 -6.89 -15.28
C CYS A 127 -0.29 -8.06 -15.53
N CYS A 128 0.32 -8.13 -16.72
CA CYS A 128 1.31 -9.16 -17.05
C CYS A 128 2.55 -9.10 -16.14
N HIS A 129 2.99 -7.90 -15.74
CA HIS A 129 4.08 -7.76 -14.77
C HIS A 129 3.68 -8.29 -13.40
N LEU A 130 2.47 -7.98 -12.92
CA LEU A 130 1.96 -8.51 -11.66
C LEU A 130 1.82 -10.04 -11.71
N GLU A 131 1.32 -10.61 -12.81
CA GLU A 131 1.22 -12.06 -13.03
C GLU A 131 2.58 -12.76 -12.99
N ARG A 132 3.61 -12.12 -13.56
CA ARG A 132 5.00 -12.63 -13.50
C ARG A 132 5.54 -12.60 -12.07
N GLU A 133 5.26 -11.54 -11.32
CA GLU A 133 5.66 -11.42 -9.91
C GLU A 133 4.96 -12.48 -9.03
N VAL A 134 3.72 -12.89 -9.31
CA VAL A 134 3.07 -13.95 -8.51
C VAL A 134 3.39 -15.38 -8.95
N SER A 135 4.06 -15.55 -10.09
CA SER A 135 4.42 -16.87 -10.63
C SER A 135 5.51 -17.56 -9.80
N ILE A 136 5.50 -18.90 -9.75
CA ILE A 136 6.40 -19.77 -8.94
C ILE A 136 7.90 -19.48 -9.16
N GLY A 137 8.28 -18.91 -10.31
CA GLY A 137 9.66 -18.50 -10.63
C GLY A 137 10.00 -17.03 -10.33
N GLY A 138 9.07 -16.24 -9.79
CA GLY A 138 9.27 -14.81 -9.50
C GLY A 138 10.13 -14.54 -8.26
N GLY A 139 10.35 -15.52 -7.38
CA GLY A 139 11.10 -15.33 -6.12
C GLY A 139 10.30 -14.64 -5.01
N TYR A 140 8.99 -14.46 -5.20
CA TYR A 140 8.13 -13.67 -4.31
C TYR A 140 7.18 -14.54 -3.51
N HIS A 141 7.60 -14.91 -2.30
CA HIS A 141 6.69 -15.51 -1.31
C HIS A 141 5.82 -14.42 -0.67
N ILE A 142 4.77 -13.99 -1.37
CA ILE A 142 3.78 -13.01 -0.86
C ILE A 142 3.20 -13.44 0.50
N GLU A 143 3.17 -14.75 0.76
CA GLU A 143 2.79 -15.33 2.05
C GLU A 143 3.59 -14.80 3.26
N ARG A 144 4.87 -14.41 3.12
CA ARG A 144 5.65 -13.87 4.26
C ARG A 144 5.16 -12.48 4.66
N THR A 145 4.84 -11.63 3.69
CA THR A 145 4.28 -10.29 3.94
C THR A 145 2.87 -10.38 4.52
N LEU A 146 2.02 -11.26 3.99
CA LEU A 146 0.67 -11.51 4.52
C LEU A 146 0.73 -12.02 5.98
N ARG A 147 1.68 -12.91 6.30
CA ARG A 147 1.91 -13.35 7.69
C ARG A 147 2.36 -12.21 8.61
N CYS A 148 3.23 -11.31 8.15
CA CYS A 148 3.59 -10.13 8.95
C CYS A 148 2.39 -9.21 9.21
N ALA A 149 1.48 -9.05 8.25
CA ALA A 149 0.25 -8.29 8.44
C ALA A 149 -0.73 -8.98 9.42
N GLU A 150 -0.83 -10.31 9.39
CA GLU A 150 -1.61 -11.11 10.35
C GLU A 150 -1.02 -11.06 11.77
N GLU A 151 0.31 -11.10 11.91
CA GLU A 151 1.02 -10.97 13.19
C GLU A 151 0.90 -9.56 13.80
N LEU A 152 0.81 -8.51 12.98
CA LEU A 152 0.54 -7.15 13.46
C LEU A 152 -0.92 -7.00 13.92
N LYS A 153 -1.88 -7.62 13.22
CA LYS A 153 -3.29 -7.68 13.65
C LYS A 153 -3.45 -8.44 14.97
N SER A 154 -2.72 -9.55 15.17
CA SER A 154 -2.78 -10.31 16.43
C SER A 154 -2.15 -9.57 17.61
N LYS A 155 -1.05 -8.84 17.39
CA LYS A 155 -0.42 -7.97 18.40
C LYS A 155 -1.31 -6.78 18.79
N GLN A 156 -1.99 -6.14 17.82
CA GLN A 156 -2.95 -5.06 18.13
C GLN A 156 -4.17 -5.55 18.93
N SER A 157 -4.69 -6.75 18.66
CA SER A 157 -5.79 -7.33 19.42
C SER A 157 -5.39 -7.70 20.86
N GLN A 158 -4.14 -8.13 21.07
CA GLN A 158 -3.60 -8.39 22.41
C GLN A 158 -3.33 -7.10 23.18
N GLN A 159 -2.80 -6.06 22.53
CA GLN A 159 -2.57 -4.76 23.15
C GLN A 159 -3.88 -4.06 23.55
N ALA A 160 -4.93 -4.17 22.72
CA ALA A 160 -6.26 -3.67 23.04
C ALA A 160 -6.89 -4.41 24.24
N SER A 161 -6.71 -5.73 24.33
CA SER A 161 -7.16 -6.54 25.47
C SER A 161 -6.41 -6.18 26.77
N PHE A 162 -5.09 -5.97 26.69
CA PHE A 162 -4.28 -5.58 27.84
C PHE A 162 -4.66 -4.18 28.37
N ASN A 163 -4.92 -3.23 27.47
CA ASN A 163 -5.38 -1.89 27.84
C ASN A 163 -6.81 -1.89 28.40
N GLN A 164 -7.67 -2.83 27.99
CA GLN A 164 -9.02 -2.97 28.55
C GLN A 164 -8.99 -3.63 29.94
N MET A 165 -8.12 -4.61 30.16
CA MET A 165 -7.88 -5.21 31.48
C MET A 165 -7.30 -4.19 32.48
N ALA A 166 -6.33 -3.38 32.06
CA ALA A 166 -5.74 -2.34 32.90
C ALA A 166 -6.73 -1.24 33.32
N ARG A 167 -7.83 -1.04 32.57
CA ARG A 167 -8.90 -0.07 32.90
C ARG A 167 -9.98 -0.61 33.85
N ILE A 168 -10.05 -1.92 34.07
CA ILE A 168 -11.04 -2.55 34.96
C ILE A 168 -10.43 -2.82 36.35
N THR A 169 -9.11 -2.81 36.48
CA THR A 169 -8.37 -3.04 37.74
C THR A 169 -7.95 -1.76 38.48
N LEU A 170 -8.48 -0.59 38.08
CA LEU A 170 -8.39 0.68 38.79
C LEU A 170 -9.80 1.14 39.19
#